data_AF-A0A1N7NXF3-F1
#
_entry.id   AF-A0A1N7NXF3-F1
#
_cell.length_a   1.000
_cell.length_b   1.000
_cell.length_c   1.000
_cell.angle_alpha   90.00
_cell.angle_beta   90.00
_cell.angle_gamma   90.00
#
_symmetry.space_group_name_H-M   'P 1'
#
loop_
_entity.id
_entity.type
_entity.pdbx_description
1 polymer ?
#
loop_
_entity_poly.entity_id
_entity_poly.type
_entity_poly.pdbx_seq_one_letter_code
_entity_poly.pdbx_strand_id
1 'polypeptide(L)'
;MKTKLYLLTLGLAAVNFSAQTKDTLAEKIMIYQLPIGGWGKQLEDKSVVNYNLPLNKELLRKIKATGDDHATIDNNATSREINALIKAYSVTKNPEYLKSAEKGISYLLQMQYKNNGGFPQYYPNKGLYRKQITYNDNAMINALTVLYNVAEGKNGFDVVDAKLKEKSKTAVQKGIECILRTQVLQKNIPVIWGDQYNEETLQPDKARAFEPVSLATAESVGIVRFLMMQPVTPEIEKSVKSAIKWFRQNKIEGYSYEVSKVNGKAVRTLAEDKNSVIWARFYDINNNKPLFGDRDGSVKYNYYEVSEERRNGYSWYVDYAEKLLGKEYPKWLEKNSISDL
;
A
#
# COMPACT_ATOMS: atom_id res chain seq x y z
N MET A 1 80.20 -25.01 -13.80
CA MET A 1 78.93 -24.49 -13.27
C MET A 1 78.45 -23.34 -14.14
N LYS A 2 77.35 -23.50 -14.90
CA LYS A 2 76.69 -22.41 -15.63
C LYS A 2 75.25 -22.34 -15.12
N THR A 3 74.94 -21.27 -14.40
CA THR A 3 73.67 -21.01 -13.70
C THR A 3 72.61 -20.57 -14.71
N LYS A 4 71.48 -21.27 -14.79
CA LYS A 4 70.30 -20.83 -15.55
C LYS A 4 69.52 -19.80 -14.74
N LEU A 5 69.32 -18.61 -15.30
CA LEU A 5 68.49 -17.55 -14.73
C LEU A 5 67.06 -17.73 -15.25
N TYR A 6 66.12 -18.05 -14.37
CA TYR A 6 64.69 -18.08 -14.70
C TYR A 6 64.09 -16.70 -14.44
N LEU A 7 63.60 -16.03 -15.49
CA LEU A 7 62.79 -14.82 -15.35
C LEU A 7 61.39 -15.23 -14.89
N LEU A 8 61.01 -14.77 -13.70
CA LEU A 8 59.64 -14.84 -13.19
C LEU A 8 58.87 -13.61 -13.70
N THR A 9 57.97 -13.79 -14.66
CA THR A 9 57.06 -12.72 -15.10
C THR A 9 55.87 -12.64 -14.14
N LEU A 10 55.84 -11.64 -13.26
CA LEU A 10 54.63 -11.26 -12.52
C LEU A 10 53.66 -10.55 -13.47
N GLY A 11 52.54 -11.21 -13.78
CA GLY A 11 51.40 -10.55 -14.42
C GLY A 11 50.68 -9.65 -13.42
N LEU A 12 50.74 -8.33 -13.60
CA LEU A 12 49.84 -7.41 -12.92
C LEU A 12 48.42 -7.57 -13.49
N ALA A 13 47.54 -8.23 -12.74
CA ALA A 13 46.10 -8.11 -12.98
C ALA A 13 45.66 -6.70 -12.55
N ALA A 14 45.48 -5.81 -13.52
CA ALA A 14 44.84 -4.51 -13.29
C ALA A 14 43.35 -4.75 -12.97
N VAL A 15 43.01 -4.77 -11.69
CA VAL A 15 41.61 -4.73 -11.24
C VAL A 15 41.13 -3.30 -11.48
N ASN A 16 40.40 -3.09 -12.56
CA ASN A 16 39.71 -1.83 -12.82
C ASN A 16 38.59 -1.67 -11.76
N PHE A 17 38.88 -0.94 -10.69
CA PHE A 17 37.85 -0.41 -9.80
C PHE A 17 37.16 0.76 -10.51
N SER A 18 36.11 0.47 -11.28
CA SER A 18 35.17 1.52 -11.65
C SER A 18 34.41 1.96 -10.40
N ALA A 19 34.26 3.27 -10.21
CA ALA A 19 33.44 3.78 -9.11
C ALA A 19 32.01 3.27 -9.31
N GLN A 20 31.44 2.63 -8.27
CA GLN A 20 30.08 2.13 -8.29
C GLN A 20 29.11 3.26 -8.66
N THR A 21 28.32 3.08 -9.72
CA THR A 21 27.30 4.06 -10.12
C THR A 21 26.29 4.23 -8.99
N LYS A 22 25.96 5.48 -8.67
CA LYS A 22 25.01 5.84 -7.60
C LYS A 22 23.74 6.48 -8.15
N ASP A 23 22.61 6.15 -7.55
CA ASP A 23 21.32 6.81 -7.78
C ASP A 23 21.04 7.76 -6.61
N THR A 24 20.82 9.05 -6.91
CA THR A 24 20.72 10.09 -5.88
C THR A 24 19.50 9.92 -4.97
N LEU A 25 18.41 9.35 -5.47
CA LEU A 25 17.22 9.05 -4.68
C LEU A 25 17.47 7.81 -3.80
N ALA A 26 18.06 6.75 -4.35
CA ALA A 26 18.37 5.54 -3.61
C ALA A 26 19.33 5.79 -2.43
N GLU A 27 20.37 6.62 -2.64
CA GLU A 27 21.27 7.04 -1.56
C GLU A 27 20.51 7.72 -0.41
N LYS A 28 19.55 8.61 -0.73
CA LYS A 28 18.70 9.24 0.28
C LYS A 28 17.78 8.22 0.96
N ILE A 29 17.12 7.34 0.20
CA ILE A 29 16.22 6.33 0.75
C ILE A 29 16.93 5.45 1.78
N MET A 30 18.15 4.98 1.49
CA MET A 30 18.92 4.16 2.43
C MET A 30 19.22 4.89 3.74
N ILE A 31 19.48 6.20 3.69
CA ILE A 31 19.75 7.02 4.89
C ILE A 31 18.52 7.11 5.80
N TYR A 32 17.31 7.08 5.24
CA TYR A 32 16.05 7.09 6.00
C TYR A 32 15.60 5.71 6.50
N GLN A 33 16.26 4.62 6.08
CA GLN A 33 15.87 3.27 6.49
C GLN A 33 16.09 3.09 7.99
N LEU A 34 15.03 2.68 8.70
CA LEU A 34 15.08 2.46 10.14
C LEU A 34 15.80 1.14 10.46
N PRO A 35 16.39 0.98 11.66
CA PRO A 35 17.07 -0.25 12.07
C PRO A 35 16.27 -1.55 11.84
N ILE A 36 14.95 -1.53 12.06
CA ILE A 36 14.06 -2.68 11.83
C ILE A 36 13.88 -3.05 10.35
N GLY A 37 14.33 -2.20 9.43
CA GLY A 37 14.34 -2.41 7.98
C GLY A 37 13.22 -1.68 7.23
N GLY A 38 12.19 -1.21 7.91
CA GLY A 38 11.10 -0.40 7.33
C GLY A 38 11.46 1.08 7.18
N TRP A 39 10.51 1.85 6.64
CA TRP A 39 10.59 3.31 6.56
C TRP A 39 9.39 3.96 7.22
N GLY A 40 9.58 5.19 7.70
CA GLY A 40 8.51 6.03 8.20
C GLY A 40 7.92 6.94 7.12
N LYS A 41 6.68 7.40 7.34
CA LYS A 41 6.10 8.54 6.61
C LYS A 41 6.45 9.89 7.23
N GLN A 42 6.88 9.87 8.49
CA GLN A 42 7.26 11.04 9.28
C GLN A 42 8.50 10.72 10.11
N LEU A 43 9.26 11.75 10.46
CA LEU A 43 10.34 11.72 11.44
C LEU A 43 9.80 11.90 12.86
N GLU A 44 10.67 11.71 13.86
CA GLU A 44 10.37 11.89 15.29
C GLU A 44 9.70 13.24 15.60
N ASP A 45 10.11 14.32 14.92
CA ASP A 45 9.55 15.66 15.09
C ASP A 45 8.23 15.89 14.32
N LYS A 46 7.63 14.83 13.78
CA LYS A 46 6.42 14.80 12.95
C LYS A 46 6.57 15.42 11.56
N SER A 47 7.76 15.89 11.18
CA SER A 47 8.01 16.35 9.81
C SER A 47 7.82 15.19 8.82
N VAL A 48 7.22 15.48 7.67
CA VAL A 48 6.93 14.46 6.64
C VAL A 48 8.22 14.12 5.90
N VAL A 49 8.44 12.82 5.67
CA VAL A 49 9.57 12.35 4.87
C VAL A 49 9.49 12.92 3.46
N ASN A 50 10.55 13.62 3.04
CA ASN A 50 10.65 14.27 1.74
C ASN A 50 12.05 14.10 1.15
N TYR A 51 12.17 13.19 0.19
CA TYR A 51 13.44 12.88 -0.48
C TYR A 51 13.95 14.00 -1.41
N ASN A 52 13.14 15.02 -1.70
CA ASN A 52 13.59 16.18 -2.50
C ASN A 52 14.45 17.15 -1.68
N LEU A 53 14.41 17.10 -0.35
CA LEU A 53 15.19 17.99 0.50
C LEU A 53 16.70 17.64 0.45
N PRO A 54 17.60 18.63 0.55
CA PRO A 54 19.03 18.39 0.72
C PRO A 54 19.32 17.81 2.12
N LEU A 55 20.24 16.86 2.20
CA LEU A 55 20.68 16.25 3.46
C LEU A 55 21.66 17.18 4.20
N ASN A 56 21.13 18.17 4.92
CA ASN A 56 21.94 19.01 5.81
C ASN A 56 22.12 18.34 7.19
N LYS A 57 23.03 18.91 8.01
CA LYS A 57 23.35 18.36 9.35
C LYS A 57 22.13 18.26 10.26
N GLU A 58 21.19 19.20 10.17
CA GLU A 58 19.98 19.20 11.00
C GLU A 58 19.04 18.04 10.61
N LEU A 59 18.78 17.87 9.32
CA LEU A 59 17.92 16.81 8.81
C LEU A 59 18.52 15.43 9.12
N LEU A 60 19.84 15.25 8.94
CA LEU A 60 20.53 14.01 9.30
C LEU A 60 20.38 13.68 10.79
N ARG A 61 20.44 14.68 11.68
CA ARG A 61 20.20 14.48 13.12
C ARG A 61 18.77 14.02 13.39
N LYS A 62 17.78 14.59 12.71
CA LYS A 62 16.36 14.19 12.83
C LYS A 62 16.10 12.78 12.33
N ILE A 63 16.67 12.42 11.17
CA ILE A 63 16.59 11.06 10.62
C ILE A 63 17.19 10.07 11.62
N LYS A 64 18.40 10.33 12.12
CA LYS A 64 19.07 9.46 13.10
C LYS A 64 18.31 9.32 14.43
N ALA A 65 17.57 10.35 14.83
CA ALA A 65 16.76 10.32 16.05
C ALA A 65 15.43 9.56 15.88
N THR A 66 14.99 9.29 14.65
CA THR A 66 13.74 8.59 14.38
C THR A 66 13.93 7.09 14.61
N GLY A 67 13.18 6.53 15.56
CA GLY A 67 13.27 5.12 15.94
C GLY A 67 12.28 4.20 15.20
N ASP A 68 12.41 2.89 15.45
CA ASP A 68 11.63 1.83 14.79
C ASP A 68 10.11 1.96 14.96
N ASP A 69 9.64 2.63 16.03
CA ASP A 69 8.21 2.91 16.24
C ASP A 69 7.57 3.79 15.16
N HIS A 70 8.37 4.39 14.28
CA HIS A 70 7.92 5.16 13.13
C HIS A 70 7.81 4.33 11.84
N ALA A 71 8.30 3.09 11.82
CA ALA A 71 8.19 2.22 10.66
C ALA A 71 6.71 1.89 10.37
N THR A 72 6.31 2.05 9.11
CA THR A 72 4.91 1.96 8.71
C THR A 72 4.76 1.57 7.24
N ILE A 73 3.56 1.10 6.90
CA ILE A 73 3.09 0.90 5.52
C ILE A 73 2.04 1.95 5.10
N ASP A 74 1.77 2.92 5.98
CA ASP A 74 0.85 4.04 5.73
C ASP A 74 1.44 5.03 4.70
N ASN A 75 0.57 5.72 3.93
CA ASN A 75 0.97 6.65 2.87
C ASN A 75 2.01 6.10 1.86
N ASN A 76 1.95 4.80 1.56
CA ASN A 76 2.91 4.08 0.71
C ASN A 76 4.34 3.97 1.29
N ALA A 77 4.54 4.28 2.58
CA ALA A 77 5.84 4.07 3.21
C ALA A 77 6.24 2.59 3.16
N THR A 78 7.54 2.35 3.13
CA THR A 78 8.17 1.04 2.96
C THR A 78 7.97 0.44 1.56
N SER A 79 6.76 0.38 1.02
CA SER A 79 6.50 -0.16 -0.32
C SER A 79 7.11 0.71 -1.43
N ARG A 80 6.97 2.05 -1.33
CA ARG A 80 7.59 3.00 -2.26
C ARG A 80 9.11 2.85 -2.29
N GLU A 81 9.72 2.77 -1.11
CA GLU A 81 11.16 2.70 -0.94
C GLU A 81 11.73 1.39 -1.50
N ILE A 82 11.11 0.25 -1.20
CA ILE A 82 11.51 -1.05 -1.75
C ILE A 82 11.50 -1.01 -3.29
N ASN A 83 10.40 -0.55 -3.89
CA ASN A 83 10.29 -0.47 -5.36
C ASN A 83 11.34 0.48 -5.97
N ALA A 84 11.59 1.62 -5.34
CA ALA A 84 12.60 2.57 -5.80
C ALA A 84 14.03 1.98 -5.74
N LEU A 85 14.35 1.25 -4.66
CA LEU A 85 15.65 0.59 -4.49
C LEU A 85 15.86 -0.56 -5.49
N ILE A 86 14.82 -1.38 -5.74
CA ILE A 86 14.86 -2.44 -6.77
C ILE A 86 15.09 -1.84 -8.16
N LYS A 87 14.38 -0.75 -8.49
CA LYS A 87 14.58 -0.02 -9.75
C LYS A 87 15.98 0.59 -9.85
N ALA A 88 16.49 1.19 -8.77
CA ALA A 88 17.84 1.76 -8.76
C ALA A 88 18.90 0.66 -8.93
N TYR A 89 18.72 -0.50 -8.29
CA TYR A 89 19.59 -1.65 -8.46
C TYR A 89 19.57 -2.17 -9.91
N SER A 90 18.40 -2.22 -10.56
CA SER A 90 18.33 -2.75 -11.94
C SER A 90 19.18 -1.94 -12.93
N VAL A 91 19.33 -0.62 -12.68
CA VAL A 91 20.14 0.31 -13.50
C VAL A 91 21.59 0.35 -13.06
N THR A 92 21.86 0.49 -11.76
CA THR A 92 23.21 0.77 -11.24
C THR A 92 24.01 -0.48 -10.89
N LYS A 93 23.32 -1.61 -10.65
CA LYS A 93 23.86 -2.84 -10.09
C LYS A 93 24.56 -2.66 -8.73
N ASN A 94 24.25 -1.58 -7.99
CA ASN A 94 24.83 -1.32 -6.68
C ASN A 94 24.24 -2.27 -5.62
N PRO A 95 25.01 -3.22 -5.08
CA PRO A 95 24.48 -4.26 -4.18
C PRO A 95 23.88 -3.70 -2.87
N GLU A 96 24.28 -2.51 -2.42
CA GLU A 96 23.71 -1.92 -1.22
C GLU A 96 22.23 -1.54 -1.40
N TYR A 97 21.79 -1.20 -2.62
CA TYR A 97 20.38 -0.93 -2.90
C TYR A 97 19.53 -2.19 -2.80
N LEU A 98 20.01 -3.31 -3.35
CA LEU A 98 19.34 -4.60 -3.22
C LEU A 98 19.26 -5.03 -1.75
N LYS A 99 20.38 -4.95 -1.04
CA LYS A 99 20.44 -5.29 0.39
C LYS A 99 19.49 -4.43 1.24
N SER A 100 19.36 -3.14 0.95
CA SER A 100 18.40 -2.26 1.62
C SER A 100 16.95 -2.64 1.27
N ALA A 101 16.66 -2.98 0.01
CA ALA A 101 15.34 -3.46 -0.41
C ALA A 101 14.96 -4.77 0.30
N GLU A 102 15.89 -5.73 0.40
CA GLU A 102 15.69 -7.02 1.07
C GLU A 102 15.45 -6.89 2.58
N LYS A 103 16.06 -5.89 3.23
CA LYS A 103 15.72 -5.52 4.62
C LYS A 103 14.27 -5.02 4.73
N GLY A 104 13.82 -4.20 3.78
CA GLY A 104 12.44 -3.76 3.68
C GLY A 104 11.45 -4.91 3.49
N ILE A 105 11.77 -5.84 2.60
CA ILE A 105 10.98 -7.06 2.37
C ILE A 105 10.93 -7.91 3.65
N SER A 106 12.07 -8.05 4.34
CA SER A 106 12.15 -8.76 5.62
C SER A 106 11.31 -8.09 6.70
N TYR A 107 11.20 -6.77 6.71
CA TYR A 107 10.31 -6.02 7.60
C TYR A 107 8.82 -6.32 7.30
N LEU A 108 8.42 -6.31 6.02
CA LEU A 108 7.04 -6.67 5.63
C LEU A 108 6.68 -8.10 6.07
N LEU A 109 7.61 -9.05 5.92
CA LEU A 109 7.40 -10.43 6.39
C LEU A 109 7.31 -10.53 7.92
N GLN A 110 8.04 -9.70 8.66
CA GLN A 110 8.03 -9.70 10.13
C GLN A 110 6.74 -9.11 10.71
N MET A 111 6.19 -8.07 10.09
CA MET A 111 4.99 -7.41 10.59
C MET A 111 3.68 -8.18 10.34
N GLN A 112 3.67 -9.13 9.40
CA GLN A 112 2.48 -9.90 9.07
C GLN A 112 2.00 -10.73 10.28
N TYR A 113 0.72 -10.63 10.60
CA TYR A 113 0.10 -11.39 11.67
C TYR A 113 0.09 -12.90 11.36
N LYS A 114 0.66 -13.69 12.28
CA LYS A 114 0.79 -15.15 12.09
C LYS A 114 -0.55 -15.90 12.08
N ASN A 115 -1.54 -15.41 12.83
CA ASN A 115 -2.84 -16.05 13.07
C ASN A 115 -3.86 -15.82 11.96
N ASN A 116 -3.75 -14.72 11.21
CA ASN A 116 -4.75 -14.35 10.20
C ASN A 116 -4.17 -13.87 8.87
N GLY A 117 -2.87 -13.58 8.77
CA GLY A 117 -2.24 -13.11 7.54
C GLY A 117 -2.39 -11.62 7.23
N GLY A 118 -3.07 -10.86 8.08
CA GLY A 118 -3.25 -9.42 7.95
C GLY A 118 -1.99 -8.62 8.31
N PHE A 119 -2.01 -7.33 7.99
CA PHE A 119 -0.90 -6.41 8.22
C PHE A 119 -1.34 -5.22 9.09
N PRO A 120 -0.62 -4.91 10.18
CA PRO A 120 -0.85 -3.68 10.94
C PRO A 120 -0.42 -2.45 10.12
N GLN A 121 -0.91 -1.27 10.49
CA GLN A 121 -0.47 -0.02 9.87
C GLN A 121 0.99 0.32 10.25
N TYR A 122 1.38 0.07 11.51
CA TYR A 122 2.73 0.28 12.03
C TYR A 122 3.26 -1.00 12.69
N TYR A 123 4.58 -1.17 12.68
CA TYR A 123 5.25 -2.24 13.41
C TYR A 123 6.65 -1.77 13.83
N PRO A 124 7.04 -1.88 15.11
CA PRO A 124 6.42 -2.64 16.18
C PRO A 124 5.33 -1.88 16.96
N ASN A 125 5.08 -0.62 16.64
CA ASN A 125 4.12 0.22 17.34
C ASN A 125 2.67 -0.24 17.14
N LYS A 126 2.03 -0.71 18.22
CA LYS A 126 0.66 -1.22 18.23
C LYS A 126 -0.36 -0.27 18.87
N GLY A 127 0.01 0.98 19.11
CA GLY A 127 -0.88 1.94 19.77
C GLY A 127 -2.10 2.30 18.93
N LEU A 128 -3.25 2.50 19.59
CA LEU A 128 -4.51 2.93 18.94
C LEU A 128 -4.93 1.97 17.81
N TYR A 129 -5.42 2.51 16.69
CA TYR A 129 -5.81 1.76 15.50
C TYR A 129 -4.61 1.21 14.71
N ARG A 130 -3.37 1.53 15.07
CA ARG A 130 -2.17 1.12 14.28
C ARG A 130 -1.95 -0.38 14.23
N LYS A 131 -2.50 -1.12 15.20
CA LYS A 131 -2.44 -2.58 15.27
C LYS A 131 -3.49 -3.28 14.40
N GLN A 132 -4.53 -2.59 13.96
CA GLN A 132 -5.60 -3.18 13.16
C GLN A 132 -5.06 -3.66 11.82
N ILE A 133 -5.70 -4.68 11.24
CA ILE A 133 -5.45 -5.08 9.86
C ILE A 133 -5.87 -3.90 8.98
N THR A 134 -4.92 -3.32 8.25
CA THR A 134 -5.10 -1.99 7.65
C THR A 134 -5.11 -2.06 6.13
N TYR A 135 -6.28 -1.84 5.53
CA TYR A 135 -6.39 -1.59 4.09
C TYR A 135 -6.31 -0.11 3.74
N ASN A 136 -6.64 0.80 4.67
CA ASN A 136 -6.56 2.26 4.49
C ASN A 136 -5.27 2.70 3.77
N ASP A 137 -5.42 3.60 2.80
CA ASP A 137 -4.35 4.09 1.93
C ASP A 137 -3.62 2.96 1.17
N ASN A 138 -4.35 1.90 0.83
CA ASN A 138 -3.84 0.64 0.26
C ASN A 138 -2.69 0.01 1.05
N ALA A 139 -2.56 0.26 2.36
CA ALA A 139 -1.42 -0.16 3.17
C ALA A 139 -1.08 -1.64 3.01
N MET A 140 -1.99 -2.55 3.40
CA MET A 140 -1.81 -3.99 3.25
C MET A 140 -1.68 -4.42 1.79
N ILE A 141 -2.43 -3.80 0.86
CA ILE A 141 -2.39 -4.15 -0.57
C ILE A 141 -1.03 -3.84 -1.20
N ASN A 142 -0.43 -2.70 -0.85
CA ASN A 142 0.90 -2.32 -1.30
C ASN A 142 1.97 -3.27 -0.75
N ALA A 143 1.88 -3.64 0.53
CA ALA A 143 2.77 -4.62 1.14
C ALA A 143 2.66 -5.99 0.44
N LEU A 144 1.44 -6.48 0.23
CA LEU A 144 1.19 -7.74 -0.47
C LEU A 144 1.62 -7.70 -1.93
N THR A 145 1.49 -6.56 -2.61
CA THR A 145 1.95 -6.41 -4.00
C THR A 145 3.48 -6.50 -4.10
N VAL A 146 4.21 -5.91 -3.15
CA VAL A 146 5.67 -6.11 -3.05
C VAL A 146 6.00 -7.59 -2.87
N LEU A 147 5.36 -8.26 -1.91
CA LEU A 147 5.61 -9.68 -1.63
C LEU A 147 5.21 -10.59 -2.81
N TYR A 148 4.15 -10.24 -3.54
CA TYR A 148 3.75 -10.93 -4.76
C TYR A 148 4.83 -10.79 -5.85
N ASN A 149 5.35 -9.57 -6.08
CA ASN A 149 6.44 -9.37 -7.04
C ASN A 149 7.70 -10.15 -6.65
N VAL A 150 8.03 -10.21 -5.36
CA VAL A 150 9.13 -11.03 -4.83
C VAL A 150 8.89 -12.52 -5.11
N ALA A 151 7.73 -13.05 -4.72
CA ALA A 151 7.38 -14.45 -4.91
C ALA A 151 7.42 -14.88 -6.37
N GLU A 152 6.95 -14.03 -7.28
CA GLU A 152 6.84 -14.31 -8.70
C GLU A 152 8.08 -13.89 -9.51
N GLY A 153 9.06 -13.22 -8.89
CA GLY A 153 10.22 -12.66 -9.59
C GLY A 153 9.84 -11.63 -10.67
N LYS A 154 8.77 -10.86 -10.45
CA LYS A 154 8.26 -9.88 -11.43
C LYS A 154 8.75 -8.47 -11.12
N ASN A 155 8.68 -7.57 -12.09
CA ASN A 155 8.97 -6.13 -11.91
C ASN A 155 10.37 -5.84 -11.34
N GLY A 156 11.37 -6.64 -11.72
CA GLY A 156 12.77 -6.50 -11.27
C GLY A 156 13.08 -7.16 -9.93
N PHE A 157 12.14 -7.87 -9.32
CA PHE A 157 12.34 -8.61 -8.07
C PHE A 157 12.91 -10.03 -8.29
N ASP A 158 13.23 -10.42 -9.53
CA ASP A 158 13.89 -11.69 -9.87
C ASP A 158 15.27 -11.84 -9.21
N VAL A 159 15.89 -10.73 -8.81
CA VAL A 159 17.22 -10.69 -8.18
C VAL A 159 17.22 -10.89 -6.66
N VAL A 160 16.04 -10.91 -6.02
CA VAL A 160 15.90 -11.05 -4.57
C VAL A 160 16.27 -12.45 -4.11
N ASP A 161 16.86 -12.57 -2.92
CA ASP A 161 17.23 -13.82 -2.27
C ASP A 161 16.10 -14.87 -2.30
N ALA A 162 16.46 -16.09 -2.68
CA ALA A 162 15.50 -17.19 -2.87
C ALA A 162 14.72 -17.54 -1.59
N LYS A 163 15.31 -17.38 -0.39
CA LYS A 163 14.59 -17.64 0.87
C LYS A 163 13.53 -16.59 1.12
N LEU A 164 13.76 -15.33 0.71
CA LEU A 164 12.75 -14.28 0.77
C LEU A 164 11.62 -14.54 -0.24
N LYS A 165 11.92 -15.08 -1.42
CA LYS A 165 10.88 -15.50 -2.39
C LYS A 165 9.92 -16.55 -1.81
N GLU A 166 10.45 -17.63 -1.23
CA GLU A 166 9.61 -18.68 -0.63
C GLU A 166 8.76 -18.18 0.55
N LYS A 167 9.36 -17.35 1.42
CA LYS A 167 8.62 -16.71 2.51
C LYS A 167 7.53 -15.77 1.98
N SER A 168 7.81 -15.03 0.91
CA SER A 168 6.86 -14.10 0.32
C SER A 168 5.69 -14.82 -0.34
N LYS A 169 5.91 -15.99 -0.97
CA LYS A 169 4.84 -16.84 -1.49
C LYS A 169 3.87 -17.25 -0.38
N THR A 170 4.41 -17.72 0.75
CA THR A 170 3.61 -18.09 1.92
C THR A 170 2.86 -16.87 2.49
N ALA A 171 3.52 -15.73 2.57
CA ALA A 171 2.93 -14.50 3.09
C ALA A 171 1.78 -13.99 2.21
N VAL A 172 1.92 -14.05 0.88
CA VAL A 172 0.88 -13.68 -0.08
C VAL A 172 -0.35 -14.57 0.07
N GLN A 173 -0.16 -15.90 0.18
CA GLN A 173 -1.27 -16.84 0.41
C GLN A 173 -2.07 -16.49 1.67
N LYS A 174 -1.37 -16.28 2.80
CA LYS A 174 -2.01 -15.86 4.05
C LYS A 174 -2.70 -14.50 3.94
N GLY A 175 -2.13 -13.57 3.19
CA GLY A 175 -2.74 -12.26 2.92
C GLY A 175 -4.05 -12.38 2.14
N ILE A 176 -4.09 -13.24 1.13
CA ILE A 176 -5.30 -13.53 0.35
C ILE A 176 -6.36 -14.18 1.25
N GLU A 177 -5.99 -15.16 2.08
CA GLU A 177 -6.91 -15.76 3.05
C GLU A 177 -7.50 -14.71 4.02
N CYS A 178 -6.66 -13.77 4.50
CA CYS A 178 -7.12 -12.65 5.32
C CYS A 178 -8.14 -11.78 4.57
N ILE A 179 -7.85 -11.41 3.32
CA ILE A 179 -8.74 -10.61 2.47
C ILE A 179 -10.09 -11.29 2.31
N LEU A 180 -10.11 -12.58 1.98
CA LEU A 180 -11.35 -13.33 1.79
C LEU A 180 -12.15 -13.44 3.10
N ARG A 181 -11.49 -13.68 4.23
CA ARG A 181 -12.13 -13.78 5.57
C ARG A 181 -12.64 -12.44 6.10
N THR A 182 -12.07 -11.32 5.65
CA THR A 182 -12.48 -9.97 6.06
C THR A 182 -13.51 -9.36 5.12
N GLN A 183 -13.89 -10.02 4.01
CA GLN A 183 -14.96 -9.52 3.15
C GLN A 183 -16.28 -9.47 3.93
N VAL A 184 -16.89 -8.29 4.00
CA VAL A 184 -18.11 -8.09 4.78
C VAL A 184 -19.26 -8.88 4.18
N LEU A 185 -20.07 -9.49 5.05
CA LEU A 185 -21.29 -10.20 4.67
C LEU A 185 -22.51 -9.35 5.02
N GLN A 186 -23.32 -9.01 4.03
CA GLN A 186 -24.66 -8.45 4.23
C GLN A 186 -25.70 -9.52 3.91
N LYS A 187 -26.46 -9.96 4.91
CA LYS A 187 -27.44 -11.06 4.77
C LYS A 187 -26.82 -12.31 4.12
N ASN A 188 -25.61 -12.70 4.58
CA ASN A 188 -24.80 -13.80 4.06
C ASN A 188 -24.30 -13.64 2.61
N ILE A 189 -24.45 -12.46 2.00
CA ILE A 189 -23.92 -12.13 0.68
C ILE A 189 -22.63 -11.33 0.87
N PRO A 190 -21.47 -11.78 0.34
CA PRO A 190 -20.25 -10.99 0.38
C PRO A 190 -20.43 -9.70 -0.44
N VAL A 191 -19.97 -8.59 0.13
CA VAL A 191 -20.01 -7.25 -0.49
C VAL A 191 -18.59 -6.73 -0.69
N ILE A 192 -18.26 -5.54 -0.19
CA ILE A 192 -16.91 -4.98 -0.21
C ILE A 192 -16.27 -5.02 1.19
N TRP A 193 -15.18 -4.30 1.41
CA TRP A 193 -14.41 -4.28 2.65
C TRP A 193 -14.50 -2.91 3.33
N GLY A 194 -14.28 -2.86 4.65
CA GLY A 194 -13.87 -1.66 5.36
C GLY A 194 -12.40 -1.32 5.16
N ASP A 195 -12.00 -0.16 5.68
CA ASP A 195 -10.65 0.39 5.67
C ASP A 195 -9.72 -0.26 6.73
N GLN A 196 -10.29 -0.73 7.84
CA GLN A 196 -9.55 -1.46 8.87
C GLN A 196 -10.40 -2.51 9.60
N TYR A 197 -9.71 -3.50 10.16
CA TYR A 197 -10.32 -4.61 10.91
C TYR A 197 -9.55 -4.88 12.18
N ASN A 198 -10.27 -5.28 13.22
CA ASN A 198 -9.66 -5.77 14.45
C ASN A 198 -8.81 -7.03 14.17
N GLU A 199 -7.57 -7.04 14.67
CA GLU A 199 -6.57 -8.06 14.37
C GLU A 199 -6.81 -9.42 15.03
N GLU A 200 -7.78 -9.51 15.94
CA GLU A 200 -8.14 -10.75 16.63
C GLU A 200 -9.46 -11.31 16.08
N THR A 201 -10.48 -10.46 15.98
CA THR A 201 -11.86 -10.85 15.62
C THR A 201 -12.16 -10.80 14.12
N LEU A 202 -11.32 -10.11 13.33
CA LEU A 202 -11.53 -9.85 11.90
C LEU A 202 -12.84 -9.10 11.58
N GLN A 203 -13.42 -8.41 12.56
CA GLN A 203 -14.56 -7.53 12.33
C GLN A 203 -14.08 -6.14 11.90
N PRO A 204 -14.81 -5.45 11.00
CA PRO A 204 -14.57 -4.04 10.70
C PRO A 204 -14.48 -3.21 11.98
N ASP A 205 -13.53 -2.29 12.02
CA ASP A 205 -13.27 -1.45 13.20
C ASP A 205 -13.11 0.02 12.78
N LYS A 206 -13.18 0.94 13.73
CA LYS A 206 -12.95 2.37 13.48
C LYS A 206 -11.46 2.70 13.55
N ALA A 207 -11.04 3.76 12.86
CA ALA A 207 -9.70 4.34 12.99
C ALA A 207 -9.74 5.70 13.69
N ARG A 208 -9.58 6.79 12.95
CA ARG A 208 -9.69 8.16 13.47
C ARG A 208 -11.15 8.47 13.81
N ALA A 209 -11.39 9.51 14.60
CA ALA A 209 -12.75 9.89 15.02
C ALA A 209 -13.73 10.05 13.83
N PHE A 210 -13.24 10.56 12.70
CA PHE A 210 -14.02 10.77 11.48
C PHE A 210 -14.04 9.54 10.54
N GLU A 211 -13.55 8.38 10.97
CA GLU A 211 -13.50 7.12 10.21
C GLU A 211 -14.23 6.03 10.99
N PRO A 212 -15.58 6.08 10.99
CA PRO A 212 -16.40 5.10 11.69
C PRO A 212 -16.34 3.73 11.00
N VAL A 213 -16.78 2.69 11.72
CA VAL A 213 -16.97 1.34 11.17
C VAL A 213 -17.87 1.43 9.94
N SER A 214 -17.31 1.11 8.77
CA SER A 214 -18.00 1.30 7.49
C SER A 214 -17.37 0.44 6.39
N LEU A 215 -18.09 0.31 5.27
CA LEU A 215 -17.53 -0.15 4.02
C LEU A 215 -16.74 0.99 3.37
N ALA A 216 -15.53 0.71 2.87
CA ALA A 216 -14.62 1.69 2.30
C ALA A 216 -14.39 1.44 0.81
N THR A 217 -14.89 2.34 -0.04
CA THR A 217 -14.94 2.13 -1.50
C THR A 217 -13.57 2.21 -2.16
N ALA A 218 -12.76 3.21 -1.80
CA ALA A 218 -11.43 3.40 -2.37
C ALA A 218 -10.51 2.19 -2.11
N GLU A 219 -10.49 1.71 -0.86
CA GLU A 219 -9.64 0.57 -0.47
C GLU A 219 -10.14 -0.75 -1.07
N SER A 220 -11.46 -0.91 -1.17
CA SER A 220 -12.07 -2.07 -1.81
C SER A 220 -11.72 -2.18 -3.29
N VAL A 221 -11.57 -1.06 -4.01
CA VAL A 221 -11.07 -1.07 -5.39
C VAL A 221 -9.63 -1.62 -5.45
N GLY A 222 -8.76 -1.23 -4.52
CA GLY A 222 -7.40 -1.76 -4.42
C GLY A 222 -7.36 -3.26 -4.13
N ILE A 223 -8.21 -3.73 -3.21
CA ILE A 223 -8.37 -5.14 -2.89
C ILE A 223 -8.82 -5.95 -4.11
N VAL A 224 -9.86 -5.48 -4.82
CA VAL A 224 -10.35 -6.15 -6.03
C VAL A 224 -9.25 -6.26 -7.08
N ARG A 225 -8.49 -5.18 -7.32
CA ARG A 225 -7.36 -5.18 -8.26
C ARG A 225 -6.30 -6.20 -7.86
N PHE A 226 -5.96 -6.27 -6.57
CA PHE A 226 -4.99 -7.24 -6.08
C PHE A 226 -5.47 -8.68 -6.26
N LEU A 227 -6.74 -8.98 -5.95
CA LEU A 227 -7.33 -10.30 -6.15
C LEU A 227 -7.36 -10.68 -7.64
N MET A 228 -7.66 -9.73 -8.53
CA MET A 228 -7.65 -9.93 -9.99
C MET A 228 -6.27 -10.22 -10.58
N MET A 229 -5.17 -9.95 -9.84
CA MET A 229 -3.81 -10.33 -10.22
C MET A 229 -3.46 -11.79 -9.88
N GLN A 230 -4.25 -12.44 -9.02
CA GLN A 230 -3.97 -13.78 -8.52
C GLN A 230 -4.50 -14.86 -9.47
N PRO A 231 -4.03 -16.11 -9.36
CA PRO A 231 -4.71 -17.26 -9.97
C PRO A 231 -6.18 -17.29 -9.55
N VAL A 232 -7.08 -17.45 -10.53
CA VAL A 232 -8.52 -17.45 -10.24
C VAL A 232 -8.91 -18.77 -9.59
N THR A 233 -9.35 -18.70 -8.33
CA THR A 233 -10.05 -19.79 -7.64
C THR A 233 -11.54 -19.46 -7.53
N PRO A 234 -12.42 -20.44 -7.26
CA PRO A 234 -13.85 -20.17 -7.06
C PRO A 234 -14.13 -19.11 -5.98
N GLU A 235 -13.33 -19.08 -4.91
CA GLU A 235 -13.46 -18.11 -3.81
C GLU A 235 -13.06 -16.70 -4.27
N ILE A 236 -11.96 -16.57 -5.00
CA ILE A 236 -11.50 -15.28 -5.54
C ILE A 236 -12.50 -14.77 -6.58
N GLU A 237 -12.96 -15.63 -7.48
CA GLU A 237 -13.97 -15.27 -8.49
C GLU A 237 -15.24 -14.76 -7.82
N LYS A 238 -15.78 -15.52 -6.86
CA LYS A 238 -16.97 -15.14 -6.09
C LYS A 238 -16.77 -13.79 -5.38
N SER A 239 -15.62 -13.62 -4.71
CA SER A 239 -15.29 -12.41 -3.97
C SER A 239 -15.26 -11.17 -4.87
N VAL A 240 -14.54 -11.25 -6.01
CA VAL A 240 -14.42 -10.17 -7.00
C VAL A 240 -15.79 -9.85 -7.60
N LYS A 241 -16.53 -10.86 -8.07
CA LYS A 241 -17.86 -10.69 -8.66
C LYS A 241 -18.86 -10.03 -7.70
N SER A 242 -18.84 -10.43 -6.43
CA SER A 242 -19.65 -9.82 -5.38
C SER A 242 -19.33 -8.34 -5.16
N ALA A 243 -18.05 -7.98 -5.10
CA ALA A 243 -17.62 -6.60 -4.96
C ALA A 243 -18.04 -5.75 -6.19
N ILE A 244 -17.86 -6.28 -7.39
CA ILE A 244 -18.27 -5.63 -8.65
C ILE A 244 -19.78 -5.39 -8.68
N LYS A 245 -20.58 -6.39 -8.28
CA LYS A 245 -22.03 -6.24 -8.14
C LYS A 245 -22.39 -5.14 -7.16
N TRP A 246 -21.73 -5.08 -6.00
CA TRP A 246 -21.95 -4.04 -5.01
C TRP A 246 -21.63 -2.65 -5.57
N PHE A 247 -20.50 -2.47 -6.27
CA PHE A 247 -20.15 -1.18 -6.88
C PHE A 247 -21.16 -0.73 -7.93
N ARG A 248 -21.66 -1.65 -8.77
CA ARG A 248 -22.71 -1.37 -9.76
C ARG A 248 -24.01 -0.90 -9.11
N GLN A 249 -24.37 -1.47 -7.96
CA GLN A 249 -25.62 -1.18 -7.24
C GLN A 249 -25.58 0.09 -6.39
N ASN A 250 -24.39 0.51 -5.92
CA ASN A 250 -24.24 1.58 -4.93
C ASN A 250 -23.53 2.83 -5.48
N LYS A 251 -23.49 2.98 -6.80
CA LYS A 251 -22.97 4.19 -7.46
C LYS A 251 -23.92 5.38 -7.28
N ILE A 252 -23.35 6.58 -7.29
CA ILE A 252 -24.07 7.86 -7.27
C ILE A 252 -23.88 8.46 -8.66
N GLU A 253 -24.95 8.45 -9.46
CA GLU A 253 -24.95 9.05 -10.80
C GLU A 253 -25.31 10.53 -10.72
N GLY A 254 -24.81 11.31 -11.68
CA GLY A 254 -25.20 12.70 -11.83
C GLY A 254 -24.42 13.68 -10.97
N TYR A 255 -23.32 13.25 -10.35
CA TYR A 255 -22.48 14.08 -9.50
C TYR A 255 -20.99 13.86 -9.78
N SER A 256 -20.22 14.93 -9.67
CA SER A 256 -18.75 14.92 -9.68
C SER A 256 -18.21 15.44 -8.33
N TYR A 257 -16.98 15.05 -8.01
CA TYR A 257 -16.31 15.49 -6.78
C TYR A 257 -14.88 15.92 -7.06
N GLU A 258 -14.65 17.23 -7.02
CA GLU A 258 -13.38 17.82 -7.43
C GLU A 258 -12.63 18.45 -6.26
N VAL A 259 -11.30 18.41 -6.36
CA VAL A 259 -10.40 19.11 -5.43
C VAL A 259 -9.72 20.26 -6.16
N SER A 260 -10.06 21.49 -5.79
CA SER A 260 -9.40 22.70 -6.28
C SER A 260 -8.55 23.33 -5.19
N LYS A 261 -7.73 24.32 -5.55
CA LYS A 261 -6.97 25.14 -4.59
C LYS A 261 -7.49 26.58 -4.61
N VAL A 262 -7.95 27.07 -3.47
CA VAL A 262 -8.35 28.46 -3.27
C VAL A 262 -7.46 29.04 -2.17
N ASN A 263 -6.72 30.10 -2.49
CA ASN A 263 -5.75 30.74 -1.57
C ASN A 263 -4.76 29.73 -0.93
N GLY A 264 -4.28 28.78 -1.73
CA GLY A 264 -3.34 27.74 -1.28
C GLY A 264 -3.96 26.61 -0.44
N LYS A 265 -5.26 26.68 -0.10
CA LYS A 265 -5.98 25.64 0.63
C LYS A 265 -6.79 24.76 -0.32
N ALA A 266 -6.86 23.47 -0.03
CA ALA A 266 -7.73 22.56 -0.77
C ALA A 266 -9.19 22.90 -0.48
N VAL A 267 -10.00 23.02 -1.53
CA VAL A 267 -11.46 23.13 -1.47
C VAL A 267 -12.04 21.97 -2.24
N ARG A 268 -13.03 21.30 -1.64
CA ARG A 268 -13.65 20.10 -2.19
C ARG A 268 -15.10 20.37 -2.55
N THR A 269 -15.41 20.25 -3.82
CA THR A 269 -16.71 20.61 -4.38
C THR A 269 -17.43 19.36 -4.87
N LEU A 270 -18.59 19.08 -4.29
CA LEU A 270 -19.58 18.17 -4.83
C LEU A 270 -20.50 18.99 -5.74
N ALA A 271 -20.56 18.64 -7.02
CA ALA A 271 -21.35 19.35 -8.02
C ALA A 271 -22.20 18.40 -8.85
N GLU A 272 -23.32 18.89 -9.38
CA GLU A 272 -24.10 18.14 -10.36
C GLU A 272 -23.33 18.02 -11.68
N ASP A 273 -23.25 16.81 -12.20
CA ASP A 273 -22.74 16.49 -13.52
C ASP A 273 -23.41 15.19 -14.01
N LYS A 274 -24.37 15.33 -14.93
CA LYS A 274 -25.22 14.24 -15.44
C LYS A 274 -24.45 13.10 -16.11
N ASN A 275 -23.20 13.32 -16.48
CA ASN A 275 -22.36 12.32 -17.14
C ASN A 275 -21.37 11.64 -16.19
N SER A 276 -21.31 12.08 -14.93
CA SER A 276 -20.37 11.57 -13.94
C SER A 276 -20.98 10.54 -13.01
N VAL A 277 -20.12 9.64 -12.52
CA VAL A 277 -20.45 8.64 -11.52
C VAL A 277 -19.40 8.67 -10.42
N ILE A 278 -19.86 8.78 -9.18
CA ILE A 278 -19.01 8.75 -7.99
C ILE A 278 -19.52 7.72 -6.98
N TRP A 279 -18.71 7.46 -5.97
CA TRP A 279 -19.08 6.70 -4.78
C TRP A 279 -18.68 7.52 -3.56
N ALA A 280 -19.47 7.44 -2.49
CA ALA A 280 -19.01 7.94 -1.21
C ALA A 280 -17.78 7.13 -0.75
N ARG A 281 -16.90 7.74 0.05
CA ARG A 281 -15.75 7.02 0.60
C ARG A 281 -16.20 5.92 1.55
N PHE A 282 -17.24 6.20 2.33
CA PHE A 282 -17.78 5.31 3.34
C PHE A 282 -19.27 5.04 3.15
N TYR A 283 -19.65 3.78 3.35
CA TYR A 283 -21.03 3.32 3.33
C TYR A 283 -21.34 2.55 4.61
N ASP A 284 -22.56 2.71 5.12
CA ASP A 284 -23.07 1.98 6.27
C ASP A 284 -23.05 0.46 6.01
N ILE A 285 -22.47 -0.27 6.97
CA ILE A 285 -22.23 -1.70 6.83
C ILE A 285 -23.51 -2.53 6.73
N ASN A 286 -24.65 -2.01 7.18
CA ASN A 286 -25.91 -2.75 7.22
C ASN A 286 -26.83 -2.41 6.05
N ASN A 287 -26.82 -1.17 5.58
CA ASN A 287 -27.84 -0.66 4.66
C ASN A 287 -27.30 0.03 3.40
N ASN A 288 -25.98 0.15 3.24
CA ASN A 288 -25.33 0.80 2.10
C ASN A 288 -25.77 2.26 1.86
N LYS A 289 -26.14 2.99 2.92
CA LYS A 289 -26.26 4.45 2.82
C LYS A 289 -24.86 5.08 2.89
N PRO A 290 -24.55 6.06 2.03
CA PRO A 290 -23.40 6.93 2.22
C PRO A 290 -23.38 7.50 3.64
N LEU A 291 -22.22 7.49 4.29
CA LEU A 291 -22.02 8.10 5.60
C LEU A 291 -20.74 8.92 5.64
N PHE A 292 -20.69 9.85 6.58
CA PHE A 292 -19.61 10.80 6.77
C PHE A 292 -19.28 10.92 8.26
N GLY A 293 -18.01 11.11 8.57
CA GLY A 293 -17.55 11.30 9.94
C GLY A 293 -17.07 12.73 10.20
N ASP A 294 -17.00 13.11 11.47
CA ASP A 294 -16.44 14.39 11.90
C ASP A 294 -15.46 14.23 13.08
N ARG A 295 -14.76 15.31 13.46
CA ARG A 295 -13.74 15.25 14.52
C ARG A 295 -14.29 14.91 15.90
N ASP A 296 -15.58 15.17 16.12
CA ASP A 296 -16.30 14.82 17.35
C ASP A 296 -16.71 13.35 17.41
N GLY A 297 -16.47 12.56 16.35
CA GLY A 297 -16.88 11.16 16.27
C GLY A 297 -18.31 10.93 15.82
N SER A 298 -19.05 11.99 15.45
CA SER A 298 -20.42 11.86 14.93
C SER A 298 -20.43 11.20 13.55
N VAL A 299 -21.45 10.38 13.32
CA VAL A 299 -21.79 9.83 12.00
C VAL A 299 -22.93 10.67 11.42
N LYS A 300 -22.70 11.18 10.22
CA LYS A 300 -23.62 12.03 9.46
C LYS A 300 -24.02 11.32 8.19
N TYR A 301 -25.27 11.49 7.76
CA TYR A 301 -25.77 10.93 6.51
C TYR A 301 -25.99 12.00 5.43
N ASN A 302 -25.80 13.27 5.78
CA ASN A 302 -25.80 14.39 4.86
C ASN A 302 -24.41 15.04 4.80
N TYR A 303 -23.82 15.09 3.60
CA TYR A 303 -22.50 15.68 3.38
C TYR A 303 -22.40 17.13 3.88
N TYR A 304 -23.47 17.91 3.75
CA TYR A 304 -23.47 19.32 4.16
C TYR A 304 -23.55 19.53 5.67
N GLU A 305 -23.75 18.46 6.46
CA GLU A 305 -23.65 18.52 7.92
C GLU A 305 -22.20 18.35 8.40
N VAL A 306 -21.30 17.79 7.58
CA VAL A 306 -19.87 17.62 7.92
C VAL A 306 -19.22 18.98 8.08
N SER A 307 -18.39 19.18 9.11
CA SER A 307 -17.71 20.44 9.36
C SER A 307 -16.89 20.89 8.15
N GLU A 308 -16.79 22.21 7.95
CA GLU A 308 -16.06 22.77 6.80
C GLU A 308 -14.60 22.26 6.75
N GLU A 309 -13.94 22.17 7.90
CA GLU A 309 -12.57 21.67 8.01
C GLU A 309 -12.43 20.21 7.59
N ARG A 310 -13.43 19.35 7.86
CA ARG A 310 -13.44 17.96 7.39
C ARG A 310 -13.88 17.82 5.95
N ARG A 311 -14.87 18.59 5.49
CA ARG A 311 -15.28 18.59 4.07
C ARG A 311 -14.13 18.98 3.16
N ASN A 312 -13.37 20.01 3.53
CA ASN A 312 -12.27 20.52 2.72
C ASN A 312 -10.94 19.84 3.02
N GLY A 313 -10.78 19.15 4.16
CA GLY A 313 -9.54 18.47 4.56
C GLY A 313 -9.45 16.99 4.17
N TYR A 314 -10.57 16.36 3.78
CA TYR A 314 -10.64 14.93 3.52
C TYR A 314 -11.58 14.66 2.34
N SER A 315 -11.22 13.71 1.47
CA SER A 315 -12.05 13.38 0.31
C SER A 315 -13.14 12.38 0.70
N TRP A 316 -14.39 12.82 0.64
CA TRP A 316 -15.57 12.04 1.04
C TRP A 316 -16.25 11.31 -0.12
N TYR A 317 -15.86 11.60 -1.35
CA TYR A 317 -16.27 10.88 -2.55
C TYR A 317 -15.06 10.57 -3.42
N VAL A 318 -15.18 9.52 -4.23
CA VAL A 318 -14.15 9.01 -5.15
C VAL A 318 -14.81 8.44 -6.40
N ASP A 319 -14.03 8.27 -7.47
CA ASP A 319 -14.45 7.77 -8.78
C ASP A 319 -13.68 6.51 -9.21
N TYR A 320 -12.79 5.98 -8.36
CA TYR A 320 -11.84 4.91 -8.73
C TYR A 320 -12.47 3.62 -9.26
N ALA A 321 -13.72 3.35 -8.87
CA ALA A 321 -14.48 2.18 -9.30
C ALA A 321 -14.94 2.30 -10.77
N GLU A 322 -15.04 3.49 -11.34
CA GLU A 322 -15.46 3.67 -12.73
C GLU A 322 -14.53 2.93 -13.70
N LYS A 323 -13.21 3.18 -13.58
CA LYS A 323 -12.20 2.49 -14.39
C LYS A 323 -12.16 0.98 -14.11
N LEU A 324 -12.38 0.59 -12.85
CA LEU A 324 -12.45 -0.83 -12.47
C LEU A 324 -13.58 -1.52 -13.25
N LEU A 325 -14.78 -0.95 -13.21
CA LEU A 325 -15.99 -1.49 -13.84
C LEU A 325 -15.94 -1.44 -15.37
N GLY A 326 -15.51 -0.31 -15.95
CA GLY A 326 -15.58 -0.07 -17.39
C GLY A 326 -14.43 -0.66 -18.19
N LYS A 327 -13.28 -0.97 -17.55
CA LYS A 327 -12.07 -1.37 -18.28
C LYS A 327 -11.33 -2.55 -17.67
N GLU A 328 -11.11 -2.55 -16.36
CA GLU A 328 -10.21 -3.53 -15.73
C GLU A 328 -10.92 -4.88 -15.53
N TYR A 329 -12.15 -4.87 -15.04
CA TYR A 329 -12.94 -6.08 -14.82
C TYR A 329 -13.35 -6.80 -16.11
N PRO A 330 -13.84 -6.13 -17.18
CA PRO A 330 -14.12 -6.79 -18.45
C PRO A 330 -12.89 -7.51 -19.03
N LYS A 331 -11.71 -6.88 -18.95
CA LYS A 331 -10.45 -7.51 -19.38
C LYS A 331 -10.07 -8.73 -18.55
N TRP A 332 -10.38 -8.72 -17.25
CA TRP A 332 -10.14 -9.86 -16.38
C TRP A 332 -11.08 -11.02 -16.66
N LEU A 333 -12.35 -10.74 -16.96
CA LEU A 333 -13.30 -11.76 -17.42
C LEU A 333 -12.81 -12.41 -18.72
N GLU A 334 -12.46 -11.60 -19.73
CA GLU A 334 -11.94 -12.06 -21.02
C GLU A 334 -10.67 -12.92 -20.86
N LYS A 335 -9.67 -12.40 -20.13
CA LYS A 335 -8.40 -13.11 -19.90
C LYS A 335 -8.59 -14.49 -19.26
N ASN A 336 -9.58 -14.64 -18.37
CA ASN A 336 -9.81 -15.86 -17.62
C ASN A 336 -10.99 -16.69 -18.14
N SER A 337 -11.63 -16.30 -19.25
CA SER A 337 -12.81 -16.97 -19.81
C SER A 337 -13.97 -17.13 -18.81
N ILE A 338 -14.21 -16.10 -18.01
CA ILE A 338 -15.27 -16.06 -16.98
C ILE A 338 -16.46 -15.28 -17.53
N SER A 339 -17.69 -15.77 -17.32
CA SER A 339 -18.90 -15.02 -17.66
C SER A 339 -19.16 -13.89 -16.65
N ASP A 340 -19.65 -12.75 -17.13
CA ASP A 340 -20.16 -11.72 -16.23
C ASP A 340 -21.45 -12.19 -15.52
N LEU A 341 -21.73 -11.63 -14.35
CA LEU A 341 -22.95 -11.89 -13.57
C LEU A 341 -24.12 -11.01 -14.00
#